data_AF-A0A8J3C9U3-F1
#
_entry.id   AF-A0A8J3C9U3-F1
#
_cell.length_a   1.000
_cell.length_b   1.000
_cell.length_c   1.000
_cell.angle_alpha   90.00
_cell.angle_beta   90.00
_cell.angle_gamma   90.00
#
_symmetry.space_group_name_H-M   'P 1'
#
loop_
_entity.id
_entity.type
_entity.pdbx_description
1 polymer ?
#
loop_
_entity_poly.entity_id
_entity_poly.type
_entity_poly.pdbx_seq_one_letter_code
_entity_poly.pdbx_strand_id
1 'polypeptide(L)'
;MSLDELHQRGRKTFAHLVPDGEERLDTIFRAAPALGELAVGTVYGHLHHRHVLDPRTREAAALAATIAAGCTETPLLLQVRIGLAAGLAPAEVVELLVASAAYAGVPRAMQALGRVEEVLGEAGTPLPTFPAPRAALLGLLDRLRAGDDDAIAEHLDPEFTRRAALAELRTLASTPASVQVLTTSPATALAVFAENDDDRPLAVVHAMTHAGRIADLACLRPGG
;
A
#
# COMPACT_ATOMS: atom_id res chain seq x y z
N MET A 1 -11.85 15.43 -32.80
CA MET A 1 -12.18 16.17 -31.58
C MET A 1 -11.49 17.51 -31.66
N SER A 2 -12.24 18.61 -31.57
CA SER A 2 -11.72 19.98 -31.66
C SER A 2 -11.00 20.40 -30.37
N LEU A 3 -10.24 21.50 -30.43
CA LEU A 3 -9.61 22.09 -29.25
C LEU A 3 -10.68 22.56 -28.24
N ASP A 4 -11.78 23.14 -28.73
CA ASP A 4 -12.91 23.57 -27.89
C ASP A 4 -13.57 22.40 -27.17
N GLU A 5 -13.74 21.26 -27.84
CA GLU A 5 -14.28 20.03 -27.23
C GLU A 5 -13.35 19.51 -26.13
N LEU A 6 -12.02 19.53 -26.36
CA LEU A 6 -11.02 19.18 -25.35
C LEU A 6 -11.10 20.11 -24.14
N HIS A 7 -11.25 21.41 -24.36
CA HIS A 7 -11.37 22.40 -23.29
C HIS A 7 -12.63 22.21 -22.46
N GLN A 8 -13.79 22.09 -23.09
CA GLN A 8 -15.05 21.88 -22.36
C GLN A 8 -14.98 20.60 -21.53
N ARG A 9 -14.46 19.51 -22.11
CA ARG A 9 -14.28 18.25 -21.41
C ARG A 9 -13.28 18.36 -20.26
N GLY A 10 -12.16 19.04 -20.46
CA GLY A 10 -11.14 19.22 -19.44
C GLY A 10 -11.62 20.08 -18.27
N ARG A 11 -12.32 21.18 -18.54
CA ARG A 11 -12.94 22.01 -17.50
C ARG A 11 -13.94 21.20 -16.67
N LYS A 12 -14.81 20.42 -17.33
CA LYS A 12 -15.76 19.53 -16.65
C LYS A 12 -15.06 18.49 -15.79
N THR A 13 -14.00 17.87 -16.30
CA THR A 13 -13.22 16.86 -15.58
C THR A 13 -12.53 17.48 -14.36
N PHE A 14 -11.88 18.63 -14.53
CA PHE A 14 -11.22 19.34 -13.43
C PHE A 14 -12.21 19.78 -12.35
N ALA A 15 -13.32 20.40 -12.73
CA ALA A 15 -14.37 20.84 -11.79
C ALA A 15 -14.99 19.67 -11.00
N HIS A 16 -15.04 18.47 -11.60
CA HIS A 16 -15.51 17.28 -10.92
C HIS A 16 -14.51 16.74 -9.89
N LEU A 17 -13.21 16.84 -10.18
CA LEU A 17 -12.14 16.26 -9.37
C LEU A 17 -11.61 17.20 -8.29
N VAL A 18 -11.66 18.52 -8.55
CA VAL A 18 -11.01 19.54 -7.73
C VAL A 18 -12.07 20.41 -7.06
N PRO A 19 -12.07 20.52 -5.71
CA PRO A 19 -12.91 21.48 -5.00
C PRO A 19 -12.71 22.90 -5.53
N ASP A 20 -13.81 23.59 -5.79
CA ASP A 20 -13.85 24.94 -6.40
C ASP A 20 -13.11 25.01 -7.75
N GLY A 21 -13.10 23.90 -8.49
CA GLY A 21 -12.27 23.73 -9.68
C GLY A 21 -12.54 24.76 -10.78
N GLU A 22 -13.78 25.18 -10.98
CA GLU A 22 -14.11 26.21 -11.97
C GLU A 22 -13.48 27.58 -11.63
N GLU A 23 -13.63 28.02 -10.38
CA GLU A 23 -13.06 29.29 -9.91
C GLU A 23 -11.52 29.27 -9.95
N ARG A 24 -10.93 28.14 -9.53
CA ARG A 24 -9.47 27.92 -9.61
C ARG A 24 -8.97 28.00 -11.05
N LEU A 25 -9.68 27.37 -11.99
CA LEU A 25 -9.34 27.46 -13.40
C LEU A 25 -9.47 28.87 -13.94
N ASP A 26 -10.52 29.60 -13.59
CA ASP A 26 -10.69 30.99 -14.03
C ASP A 26 -9.57 31.89 -13.51
N THR A 27 -9.11 31.64 -12.28
CA THR A 27 -7.93 32.31 -11.72
C THR A 27 -6.67 31.97 -12.51
N ILE A 28 -6.44 30.70 -12.84
CA ILE A 28 -5.29 30.26 -13.65
C ILE A 28 -5.34 30.88 -15.04
N PHE A 29 -6.49 30.85 -15.72
CA PHE A 29 -6.64 31.44 -17.06
C PHE A 29 -6.45 32.94 -17.06
N ARG A 30 -6.91 33.64 -16.01
CA ARG A 30 -6.69 35.08 -15.86
C ARG A 30 -5.22 35.43 -15.64
N ALA A 31 -4.51 34.64 -14.84
CA ALA A 31 -3.12 34.91 -14.47
C ALA A 31 -2.10 34.40 -15.51
N ALA A 32 -2.31 33.20 -16.05
CA ALA A 32 -1.41 32.50 -16.95
C ALA A 32 -2.18 31.56 -17.90
N PRO A 33 -2.75 32.08 -19.01
CA PRO A 33 -3.58 31.31 -19.93
C PRO A 33 -2.93 30.00 -20.42
N ALA A 34 -1.63 30.02 -20.73
CA ALA A 34 -0.92 28.82 -21.17
C ALA A 34 -0.91 27.68 -20.15
N LEU A 35 -0.90 27.99 -18.84
CA LEU A 35 -1.05 26.98 -17.78
C LEU A 35 -2.48 26.44 -17.73
N GLY A 36 -3.48 27.29 -17.96
CA GLY A 36 -4.87 26.89 -18.11
C GLY A 36 -5.05 25.89 -19.25
N GLU A 37 -4.51 26.21 -20.42
CA GLU A 37 -4.50 25.35 -21.61
C GLU A 37 -3.82 24.01 -21.37
N LEU A 38 -2.67 24.00 -20.70
CA LEU A 38 -1.99 22.75 -20.32
C LEU A 38 -2.86 21.91 -19.37
N ALA A 39 -3.48 22.53 -18.37
CA ALA A 39 -4.37 21.84 -17.46
C ALA A 39 -5.59 21.28 -18.20
N VAL A 40 -6.42 22.11 -18.83
CA VAL A 40 -7.72 21.66 -19.35
C VAL A 40 -7.66 21.11 -20.76
N GLY A 41 -6.80 21.61 -21.65
CA GLY A 41 -6.66 21.05 -22.99
C GLY A 41 -5.89 19.73 -22.99
N THR A 42 -4.73 19.72 -22.33
CA THR A 42 -3.83 18.56 -22.35
C THR A 42 -4.14 17.56 -21.25
N VAL A 43 -4.03 17.94 -19.97
CA VAL A 43 -4.10 16.98 -18.85
C VAL A 43 -5.52 16.43 -18.68
N TYR A 44 -6.47 17.28 -18.33
CA TYR A 44 -7.84 16.87 -18.01
C TYR A 44 -8.72 16.66 -19.24
N GLY A 45 -8.43 17.37 -20.34
CA GLY A 45 -9.15 17.26 -21.60
C GLY A 45 -8.72 16.06 -22.42
N HIS A 46 -7.42 15.81 -22.58
CA HIS A 46 -6.90 14.75 -23.44
C HIS A 46 -6.39 13.52 -22.66
N LEU A 47 -5.37 13.70 -21.81
CA LEU A 47 -4.66 12.58 -21.19
C LEU A 47 -5.56 11.75 -20.25
N HIS A 48 -6.43 12.42 -19.50
CA HIS A 48 -7.36 11.79 -18.57
C HIS A 48 -8.42 10.90 -19.25
N HIS A 49 -8.62 11.06 -20.56
CA HIS A 49 -9.61 10.29 -21.33
C HIS A 49 -8.96 9.19 -22.19
N ARG A 50 -7.66 8.94 -22.04
CA ARG A 50 -6.98 7.85 -22.75
C ARG A 50 -7.33 6.50 -22.10
N HIS A 51 -7.86 5.57 -22.90
CA HIS A 51 -8.43 4.32 -22.40
C HIS A 51 -7.44 3.15 -22.16
N VAL A 52 -6.13 3.40 -22.25
CA VAL A 52 -5.13 2.34 -22.02
C VAL A 52 -5.02 1.97 -20.54
N LEU A 53 -5.22 2.95 -19.65
CA LEU A 53 -5.34 2.74 -18.20
C LEU A 53 -6.77 3.02 -17.77
N ASP A 54 -7.31 2.18 -16.90
CA ASP A 54 -8.55 2.49 -16.21
C ASP A 54 -8.34 3.70 -15.26
N PRO A 55 -9.42 4.40 -14.86
CA PRO A 55 -9.30 5.57 -14.00
C PRO A 55 -8.53 5.33 -12.70
N ARG A 56 -8.79 4.20 -12.02
CA ARG A 56 -8.13 3.89 -10.74
C ARG A 56 -6.61 3.74 -10.92
N THR A 57 -6.18 2.98 -11.94
CA THR A 57 -4.75 2.80 -12.24
C THR A 57 -4.07 4.10 -12.68
N ARG A 58 -4.79 4.97 -13.41
CA ARG A 58 -4.27 6.29 -13.79
C ARG A 58 -3.99 7.16 -12.56
N GLU A 59 -4.92 7.20 -11.61
CA GLU A 59 -4.74 8.02 -10.41
C GLU A 59 -3.72 7.45 -9.43
N ALA A 60 -3.54 6.12 -9.39
CA ALA A 60 -2.42 5.50 -8.68
C ALA A 60 -1.06 5.97 -9.23
N ALA A 61 -0.92 5.99 -10.57
CA ALA A 61 0.29 6.44 -11.23
C ALA A 61 0.53 7.95 -11.02
N ALA A 62 -0.53 8.76 -11.09
CA ALA A 62 -0.46 10.20 -10.83
C ALA A 62 -0.04 10.48 -9.37
N LEU A 63 -0.62 9.77 -8.39
CA LEU A 63 -0.24 9.90 -6.98
C LEU A 63 1.21 9.52 -6.73
N ALA A 64 1.68 8.38 -7.26
CA ALA A 64 3.08 7.99 -7.15
C ALA A 64 4.01 9.04 -7.76
N ALA A 65 3.64 9.61 -8.92
CA ALA A 65 4.42 10.68 -9.55
C ALA A 65 4.45 11.96 -8.70
N THR A 66 3.32 12.34 -8.09
CA THR A 66 3.23 13.50 -7.18
C THR A 66 4.10 13.31 -5.93
N ILE A 67 4.09 12.12 -5.32
CA ILE A 67 4.96 11.77 -4.20
C ILE A 67 6.43 11.82 -4.63
N ALA A 68 6.76 11.21 -5.77
CA ALA A 68 8.11 11.17 -6.30
C ALA A 68 8.65 12.56 -6.67
N ALA A 69 7.79 13.48 -7.09
CA ALA A 69 8.14 14.88 -7.33
C ALA A 69 8.43 15.67 -6.04
N GLY A 70 8.10 15.12 -4.86
CA GLY A 70 8.27 15.78 -3.57
C GLY A 70 7.23 16.87 -3.32
N CYS A 71 6.06 16.80 -3.96
CA CYS A 71 4.96 17.70 -3.64
C CYS A 71 4.39 17.33 -2.26
N THR A 72 4.30 18.30 -1.33
CA THR A 72 3.76 18.09 0.02
C THR A 72 2.49 18.89 0.30
N GLU A 73 2.21 19.90 -0.52
CA GLU A 73 1.10 20.83 -0.29
C GLU A 73 -0.15 20.43 -1.08
N THR A 74 -0.90 21.43 -1.56
CA THR A 74 -2.15 21.27 -2.33
C THR A 74 -2.11 20.18 -3.40
N PRO A 75 -1.03 20.02 -4.22
CA PRO A 75 -1.02 18.98 -5.25
C PRO A 75 -1.14 17.56 -4.68
N LEU A 76 -0.47 17.27 -3.56
CA LEU A 76 -0.52 15.94 -2.95
C LEU A 76 -1.89 15.68 -2.32
N LEU A 77 -2.40 16.63 -1.55
CA LEU A 77 -3.71 16.51 -0.89
C LEU A 77 -4.83 16.27 -1.90
N LEU A 78 -4.80 17.03 -3.01
CA LEU A 78 -5.73 16.87 -4.10
C LEU A 78 -5.61 15.50 -4.75
N GLN A 79 -4.39 15.06 -5.05
CA GLN A 79 -4.16 13.79 -5.73
C GLN A 79 -4.57 12.58 -4.87
N VAL A 80 -4.39 12.64 -3.55
CA VAL A 80 -4.91 11.62 -2.62
C VAL A 80 -6.44 11.54 -2.72
N ARG A 81 -7.13 12.69 -2.65
CA ARG A 81 -8.61 12.75 -2.75
C ARG A 81 -9.12 12.24 -4.10
N ILE A 82 -8.47 12.63 -5.19
CA ILE A 82 -8.79 12.16 -6.54
C ILE A 82 -8.59 10.64 -6.63
N GLY A 83 -7.49 10.12 -6.10
CA GLY A 83 -7.22 8.68 -6.06
C GLY A 83 -8.29 7.89 -5.30
N LEU A 84 -8.68 8.36 -4.12
CA LEU A 84 -9.76 7.75 -3.32
C LEU A 84 -11.10 7.80 -4.07
N ALA A 85 -11.44 8.94 -4.69
CA ALA A 85 -12.66 9.08 -5.49
C ALA A 85 -12.66 8.19 -6.75
N ALA A 86 -11.48 7.92 -7.32
CA ALA A 86 -11.30 6.98 -8.42
C ALA A 86 -11.33 5.49 -7.98
N GLY A 87 -11.50 5.22 -6.68
CA GLY A 87 -11.66 3.88 -6.13
C GLY A 87 -10.40 3.25 -5.55
N LEU A 88 -9.32 4.02 -5.33
CA LEU A 88 -8.20 3.51 -4.55
C LEU A 88 -8.63 3.28 -3.10
N ALA A 89 -8.29 2.12 -2.56
CA ALA A 89 -8.43 1.88 -1.13
C ALA A 89 -7.35 2.68 -0.37
N PRO A 90 -7.61 3.09 0.89
CA PRO A 90 -6.58 3.70 1.74
C PRO A 90 -5.30 2.86 1.83
N ALA A 91 -5.47 1.53 1.81
CA ALA A 91 -4.38 0.55 1.78
C ALA A 91 -3.44 0.77 0.59
N GLU A 92 -4.01 1.04 -0.57
CA GLU A 92 -3.30 1.23 -1.82
C GLU A 92 -2.59 2.57 -1.84
N VAL A 93 -3.18 3.61 -1.25
CA VAL A 93 -2.53 4.90 -1.04
C VAL A 93 -1.26 4.74 -0.18
N VAL A 94 -1.35 3.97 0.92
CA VAL A 94 -0.18 3.69 1.76
C VAL A 94 0.86 2.84 1.02
N GLU A 95 0.43 1.85 0.23
CA GLU A 95 1.34 1.03 -0.57
C GLU A 95 2.10 1.86 -1.61
N LEU A 96 1.46 2.88 -2.20
CA LEU A 96 2.12 3.82 -3.12
C LEU A 96 3.19 4.66 -2.42
N LEU A 97 3.07 4.94 -1.11
CA LEU A 97 4.16 5.58 -0.34
C LEU A 97 5.36 4.63 -0.22
N VAL A 98 5.12 3.34 0.07
CA VAL A 98 6.18 2.32 0.18
C VAL A 98 6.89 2.15 -1.17
N ALA A 99 6.13 2.01 -2.25
CA ALA A 99 6.67 1.94 -3.60
C ALA A 99 7.48 3.20 -3.94
N SER A 100 6.95 4.39 -3.64
CA SER A 100 7.65 5.65 -3.87
C SER A 100 8.92 5.77 -3.03
N ALA A 101 8.97 5.23 -1.81
CA ALA A 101 10.18 5.21 -0.99
C ALA A 101 11.32 4.43 -1.67
N ALA A 102 10.98 3.32 -2.33
CA ALA A 102 11.95 2.49 -3.04
C ALA A 102 12.53 3.17 -4.29
N TYR A 103 11.71 3.89 -5.05
CA TYR A 103 12.13 4.51 -6.32
C TYR A 103 12.56 5.98 -6.22
N ALA A 104 12.01 6.73 -5.27
CA ALA A 104 12.22 8.17 -5.12
C ALA A 104 12.84 8.57 -3.76
N GLY A 105 13.05 7.61 -2.86
CA GLY A 105 13.71 7.78 -1.57
C GLY A 105 12.75 7.95 -0.40
N VAL A 106 13.14 7.36 0.74
CA VAL A 106 12.39 7.40 2.01
C VAL A 106 11.99 8.81 2.45
N PRO A 107 12.83 9.87 2.34
CA PRO A 107 12.44 11.20 2.79
C PRO A 107 11.17 11.75 2.12
N ARG A 108 10.98 11.49 0.82
CA ARG A 108 9.79 11.94 0.08
C ARG A 108 8.53 11.20 0.51
N ALA A 109 8.64 9.88 0.68
CA ALA A 109 7.53 9.07 1.18
C ALA A 109 7.12 9.47 2.61
N MET A 110 8.08 9.76 3.49
CA MET A 110 7.80 10.19 4.87
C MET A 110 7.12 11.55 4.93
N GLN A 111 7.52 12.51 4.09
CA GLN A 111 6.84 13.81 4.00
C GLN A 111 5.41 13.64 3.48
N ALA A 112 5.21 12.78 2.49
CA ALA A 112 3.88 12.52 1.95
C ALA A 112 2.98 11.76 2.95
N LEU A 113 3.53 10.85 3.76
CA LEU A 113 2.78 10.09 4.76
C LEU A 113 2.00 10.99 5.73
N GLY A 114 2.64 12.04 6.27
CA GLY A 114 1.96 12.94 7.20
C GLY A 114 0.77 13.67 6.56
N ARG A 115 0.84 13.96 5.26
CA ARG A 115 -0.25 14.61 4.51
C ARG A 115 -1.35 13.62 4.11
N VAL A 116 -0.98 12.39 3.80
CA VAL A 116 -1.93 11.30 3.57
C VAL A 116 -2.73 11.02 4.85
N GLU A 117 -2.07 10.99 6.01
CA GLU A 117 -2.72 10.82 7.30
C GLU A 117 -3.78 11.90 7.58
N GLU A 118 -3.45 13.16 7.30
CA GLU A 118 -4.39 14.28 7.43
C GLU A 118 -5.64 14.10 6.56
N VAL A 119 -5.45 13.81 5.26
CA VAL A 119 -6.59 13.63 4.33
C VAL A 119 -7.48 12.45 4.73
N LEU A 120 -6.87 11.34 5.14
CA LEU A 120 -7.61 10.16 5.58
C LEU A 120 -8.34 10.43 6.91
N GLY A 121 -7.69 11.12 7.84
CA GLY A 121 -8.27 11.54 9.12
C GLY A 121 -9.49 12.46 8.96
N GLU A 122 -9.43 13.43 8.03
CA GLU A 122 -10.57 14.29 7.68
C GLU A 122 -11.78 13.48 7.17
N ALA A 123 -11.53 12.36 6.49
CA ALA A 123 -12.55 11.45 5.98
C ALA A 123 -13.01 10.41 7.02
N GLY A 124 -12.57 10.51 8.28
CA GLY A 124 -12.87 9.53 9.33
C GLY A 124 -12.31 8.14 9.05
N THR A 125 -11.31 8.03 8.17
CA THR A 125 -10.69 6.78 7.77
C THR A 125 -9.28 6.75 8.35
N PRO A 126 -8.99 5.93 9.38
CA PRO A 126 -7.63 5.85 9.90
C PRO A 126 -6.67 5.30 8.84
N LEU A 127 -5.38 5.62 8.97
CA LEU A 127 -4.35 4.95 8.18
C LEU A 127 -4.50 3.43 8.35
N PRO A 128 -4.58 2.67 7.26
CA PRO A 128 -4.63 1.22 7.34
C PRO A 128 -3.32 0.73 7.96
N THR A 129 -3.45 -0.03 9.03
CA THR A 129 -2.32 -0.64 9.71
C THR A 129 -2.21 -2.09 9.25
N PHE A 130 -1.08 -2.40 8.61
CA PHE A 130 -0.71 -3.78 8.36
C PHE A 130 0.24 -4.22 9.46
N PRO A 131 0.00 -5.37 10.12
CA PRO A 131 0.98 -5.95 11.02
C PRO A 131 2.33 -6.05 10.32
N ALA A 132 3.38 -5.54 10.97
CA ALA A 132 4.75 -5.78 10.50
C ALA A 132 5.00 -7.30 10.39
N PRO A 133 5.91 -7.76 9.51
CA PRO A 133 6.10 -9.20 9.27
C PRO A 133 6.29 -10.03 10.56
N ARG A 134 7.06 -9.50 11.52
CA ARG A 134 7.24 -10.11 12.85
C ARG A 134 5.93 -10.23 13.62
N ALA A 135 5.10 -9.19 13.63
CA ALA A 135 3.82 -9.20 14.33
C ALA A 135 2.83 -10.17 13.66
N ALA A 136 2.80 -10.22 12.33
CA ALA A 136 1.98 -11.17 11.57
C ALA A 136 2.37 -12.63 11.91
N LEU A 137 3.67 -12.94 11.90
CA LEU A 137 4.16 -14.29 12.21
C LEU A 137 3.92 -14.66 13.68
N LEU A 138 4.14 -13.75 14.63
CA LEU A 138 3.83 -13.99 16.04
C LEU A 138 2.33 -14.25 16.24
N GLY A 139 1.46 -13.45 15.61
CA GLY A 139 0.01 -13.65 15.66
C GLY A 139 -0.40 -15.04 15.14
N LEU A 140 0.13 -15.45 13.98
CA LEU A 140 -0.11 -16.78 13.44
C LEU A 140 0.37 -17.88 14.41
N LEU A 141 1.57 -17.76 14.98
CA LEU A 141 2.11 -18.72 15.95
C LEU A 141 1.21 -18.87 17.18
N ASP A 142 0.67 -17.76 17.68
CA ASP A 142 -0.24 -17.79 18.83
C ASP A 142 -1.57 -18.46 18.48
N ARG A 143 -2.13 -18.23 17.28
CA ARG A 143 -3.33 -18.93 16.83
C ARG A 143 -3.10 -20.43 16.62
N LEU A 144 -1.93 -20.80 16.07
CA LEU A 144 -1.52 -22.20 15.91
C LEU A 144 -1.42 -22.92 17.25
N ARG A 145 -0.86 -22.27 18.28
CA ARG A 145 -0.80 -22.80 19.65
C ARG A 145 -2.17 -22.94 20.30
N ALA A 146 -3.08 -22.01 20.01
CA ALA A 146 -4.45 -22.04 20.51
C ALA A 146 -5.32 -23.12 19.83
N GLY A 147 -4.94 -23.59 18.63
CA GLY A 147 -5.70 -24.60 17.89
C GLY A 147 -6.97 -24.07 17.23
N ASP A 148 -7.04 -22.76 16.98
CA ASP A 148 -8.20 -22.08 16.39
C ASP A 148 -8.07 -21.98 14.86
N ASP A 149 -8.65 -22.94 14.13
CA ASP A 149 -8.54 -23.03 12.66
C ASP A 149 -9.18 -21.83 11.94
N ASP A 150 -10.27 -21.28 12.46
CA ASP A 150 -10.94 -20.12 11.85
C ASP A 150 -10.07 -18.87 12.01
N ALA A 151 -9.52 -18.65 13.20
CA ALA A 151 -8.61 -17.53 13.43
C ALA A 151 -7.29 -17.66 12.65
N ILE A 152 -6.79 -18.88 12.41
CA ILE A 152 -5.60 -19.09 11.57
C ILE A 152 -5.84 -18.56 10.15
N ALA A 153 -7.02 -18.79 9.58
CA ALA A 153 -7.35 -18.34 8.23
C ALA A 153 -7.26 -16.81 8.07
N GLU A 154 -7.57 -16.04 9.13
CA GLU A 154 -7.47 -14.58 9.12
C GLU A 154 -6.02 -14.07 8.99
N HIS A 155 -5.04 -14.87 9.41
CA HIS A 155 -3.61 -14.56 9.30
C HIS A 155 -2.98 -14.97 7.97
N LEU A 156 -3.67 -15.74 7.14
CA LEU A 156 -3.17 -16.22 5.86
C LEU A 156 -3.70 -15.35 4.72
N ASP A 157 -2.85 -15.11 3.73
CA ASP A 157 -3.29 -14.51 2.47
C ASP A 157 -4.37 -15.42 1.82
N PRO A 158 -5.45 -14.88 1.24
CA PRO A 158 -6.47 -15.69 0.57
C PRO A 158 -5.90 -16.61 -0.53
N GLU A 159 -4.77 -16.25 -1.13
CA GLU A 159 -4.07 -17.04 -2.15
C GLU A 159 -2.99 -17.97 -1.57
N PHE A 160 -2.88 -18.09 -0.25
CA PHE A 160 -1.88 -18.94 0.41
C PHE A 160 -2.03 -20.42 0.02
N THR A 161 -0.96 -21.02 -0.50
CA THR A 161 -0.99 -22.40 -1.03
C THR A 161 -0.11 -23.41 -0.26
N ARG A 162 0.79 -22.98 0.64
CA ARG A 162 1.76 -23.87 1.31
C ARG A 162 1.19 -24.65 2.49
N ARG A 163 0.16 -25.46 2.26
CA ARG A 163 -0.49 -26.27 3.30
C ARG A 163 0.48 -27.19 4.06
N ALA A 164 1.45 -27.77 3.38
CA ALA A 164 2.47 -28.62 4.00
C ALA A 164 3.37 -27.83 4.97
N ALA A 165 3.84 -26.65 4.57
CA ALA A 165 4.65 -25.78 5.43
C ALA A 165 3.83 -25.28 6.64
N LEU A 166 2.55 -24.98 6.47
CA LEU A 166 1.66 -24.61 7.58
C LEU A 166 1.46 -25.76 8.57
N ALA A 167 1.31 -27.00 8.08
CA ALA A 167 1.19 -28.17 8.95
C ALA A 167 2.50 -28.46 9.73
N GLU A 168 3.65 -28.24 9.10
CA GLU A 168 4.94 -28.31 9.79
C GLU A 168 5.08 -27.21 10.85
N LEU A 169 4.72 -25.97 10.51
CA LEU A 169 4.70 -24.85 11.45
C LEU A 169 3.77 -25.12 12.64
N ARG A 170 2.61 -25.73 12.41
CA ARG A 170 1.70 -26.19 13.48
C ARG A 170 2.39 -27.18 14.42
N THR A 171 3.12 -28.14 13.86
CA THR A 171 3.86 -29.15 14.65
C THR A 171 4.95 -28.49 15.50
N LEU A 172 5.71 -27.56 14.90
CA LEU A 172 6.73 -26.78 15.60
C LEU A 172 6.13 -25.92 16.71
N ALA A 173 5.00 -25.26 16.44
CA ALA A 173 4.30 -24.40 17.40
C ALA A 173 3.78 -25.16 18.64
N SER A 174 3.46 -26.46 18.48
CA SER A 174 3.06 -27.34 19.58
C SER A 174 4.23 -28.01 20.32
N THR A 175 5.45 -27.88 19.82
CA THR A 175 6.65 -28.46 20.45
C THR A 175 7.13 -27.55 21.60
N PRO A 176 7.56 -28.08 22.75
CA PRO A 176 8.18 -27.28 23.80
C PRO A 176 9.55 -26.74 23.34
N ALA A 177 9.52 -25.58 22.70
CA ALA A 177 10.67 -24.94 22.08
C ALA A 177 10.66 -23.43 22.37
N SER A 178 11.85 -22.85 22.48
CA SER A 178 12.03 -21.42 22.48
C SER A 178 11.84 -20.91 21.05
N VAL A 179 11.20 -19.75 20.89
CA VAL A 179 10.95 -19.17 19.56
C VAL A 179 11.38 -17.71 19.56
N GLN A 180 12.34 -17.38 18.70
CA GLN A 180 12.75 -16.00 18.44
C GLN A 180 12.28 -15.57 17.06
N VAL A 181 11.55 -14.45 17.00
CA VAL A 181 11.03 -13.90 15.73
C VAL A 181 11.70 -12.57 15.41
N LEU A 182 12.26 -12.48 14.21
CA LEU A 182 13.00 -11.32 13.69
C LEU A 182 12.40 -10.88 12.36
N THR A 183 12.31 -9.57 12.14
CA THR A 183 12.01 -9.00 10.81
C THR A 183 13.31 -8.95 10.01
N THR A 184 13.32 -9.48 8.78
CA THR A 184 14.51 -9.48 7.91
C THR A 184 14.40 -8.52 6.73
N SER A 185 13.18 -8.13 6.37
CA SER A 185 12.89 -7.09 5.38
C SER A 185 11.49 -6.51 5.66
N PRO A 186 11.05 -5.45 4.94
CA PRO A 186 9.69 -4.93 5.07
C PRO A 186 8.58 -5.96 4.85
N ALA A 187 8.87 -7.07 4.16
CA ALA A 187 7.89 -8.11 3.81
C ALA A 187 8.25 -9.50 4.36
N THR A 188 9.30 -9.64 5.17
CA THR A 188 9.76 -10.97 5.63
C THR A 188 10.09 -11.03 7.11
N ALA A 189 9.77 -12.17 7.72
CA ALA A 189 10.16 -12.51 9.07
C ALA A 189 10.76 -13.92 9.13
N LEU A 190 11.66 -14.13 10.10
CA LEU A 190 12.19 -15.44 10.47
C LEU A 190 11.73 -15.80 11.87
N ALA A 191 11.22 -17.00 12.07
CA ALA A 191 11.08 -17.62 13.38
C ALA A 191 12.13 -18.72 13.54
N VAL A 192 13.01 -18.56 14.52
CA VAL A 192 14.01 -19.57 14.89
C VAL A 192 13.47 -20.34 16.09
N PHE A 193 13.27 -21.64 15.90
CA PHE A 193 12.87 -22.57 16.94
C PHE A 193 14.11 -23.27 17.48
N ALA A 194 14.26 -23.30 18.80
CA ALA A 194 15.35 -24.02 19.46
C ALA A 194 14.83 -24.81 20.68
N GLU A 195 15.55 -25.85 21.08
CA GLU A 195 15.25 -26.60 22.30
C GLU A 195 15.47 -25.74 23.54
N ASN A 196 14.59 -25.89 24.53
CA ASN A 196 14.66 -25.09 25.76
C ASN A 196 15.89 -25.40 26.63
N ASP A 197 16.42 -26.63 26.55
CA ASP A 197 17.45 -27.12 27.46
C ASP A 197 18.88 -26.74 27.03
N ASP A 198 19.14 -26.62 25.72
CA ASP A 198 20.48 -26.39 25.18
C ASP A 198 20.55 -25.41 23.98
N ASP A 199 19.45 -24.72 23.65
CA ASP A 199 19.32 -23.84 22.49
C ASP A 199 19.69 -24.51 21.14
N ARG A 200 19.63 -25.85 21.06
CA ARG A 200 19.86 -26.56 19.79
C ARG A 200 18.79 -26.15 18.76
N PRO A 201 19.18 -25.72 17.55
CA PRO A 201 18.22 -25.28 16.54
C PRO A 201 17.36 -26.47 16.10
N LEU A 202 16.05 -26.30 16.15
CA LEU A 202 15.06 -27.27 15.68
C LEU A 202 14.63 -26.99 14.24
N ALA A 203 14.33 -25.72 13.96
CA ALA A 203 13.90 -25.27 12.65
C ALA A 203 14.04 -23.75 12.53
N VAL A 204 14.17 -23.29 11.29
CA VAL A 204 14.02 -21.89 10.90
C VAL A 204 12.84 -21.80 9.96
N VAL A 205 11.89 -20.93 10.28
CA VAL A 205 10.70 -20.69 9.47
C VAL A 205 10.82 -19.31 8.85
N HIS A 206 10.87 -19.28 7.52
CA HIS A 206 10.81 -18.05 6.75
C HIS A 206 9.38 -17.77 6.32
N ALA A 207 8.88 -16.60 6.68
CA ALA A 207 7.57 -16.12 6.32
C ALA A 207 7.68 -14.88 5.43
N MET A 208 6.95 -14.90 4.33
CA MET A 208 6.69 -13.72 3.51
C MET A 208 5.30 -13.19 3.83
N THR A 209 5.16 -11.88 3.93
CA THR A 209 3.88 -11.22 4.18
C THR A 209 3.45 -10.33 3.04
N HIS A 210 2.15 -10.32 2.76
CA HIS A 210 1.48 -9.39 1.88
C HIS A 210 0.32 -8.75 2.64
N ALA A 211 0.23 -7.41 2.65
CA ALA A 211 -0.81 -6.66 3.38
C ALA A 211 -1.04 -7.16 4.83
N GLY A 212 0.06 -7.47 5.54
CA GLY A 212 0.02 -7.92 6.94
C GLY A 212 -0.43 -9.37 7.17
N ARG A 213 -0.64 -10.15 6.12
CA ARG A 213 -0.97 -11.58 6.16
C ARG A 213 0.17 -12.43 5.61
N ILE A 214 0.23 -13.69 6.00
CA ILE A 214 1.26 -14.64 5.57
C ILE A 214 0.92 -15.13 4.16
N ALA A 215 1.75 -14.75 3.19
CA ALA A 215 1.59 -15.07 1.78
C ALA A 215 2.41 -16.30 1.36
N ASP A 216 3.57 -16.54 1.99
CA ASP A 216 4.38 -17.73 1.77
C ASP A 216 5.06 -18.18 3.06
N LEU A 217 5.34 -19.48 3.18
CA LEU A 217 6.04 -20.10 4.29
C LEU A 217 7.02 -21.16 3.80
N ALA A 218 8.23 -21.13 4.35
CA ALA A 218 9.22 -22.19 4.20
C ALA A 218 9.74 -22.60 5.57
N CYS A 219 9.72 -23.90 5.86
CA CYS A 219 10.32 -24.47 7.07
C CYS A 219 11.64 -25.15 6.69
N LEU A 220 12.71 -24.82 7.40
CA LEU A 220 14.05 -25.36 7.19
C LEU A 220 14.48 -26.04 8.48
N ARG A 221 14.84 -27.32 8.42
CA ARG A 221 15.40 -28.05 9.57
C ARG A 221 16.91 -28.22 9.40
N PRO A 222 17.68 -28.27 10.50
CA PRO A 222 19.09 -28.60 10.42
C PRO A 222 19.27 -30.00 9.79
N GLY A 223 20.10 -30.10 8.75
CA GLY A 223 20.44 -31.37 8.09
C GLY A 223 19.60 -31.77 6.89
N GLY A 224 18.74 -30.88 6.38
CA GLY A 224 17.98 -31.03 5.12
C GLY A 224 18.32 -29.97 4.09
#